data_AF-A0A3N5PHH6-F1
#
_entry.id   AF-A0A3N5PHH6-F1
#
_cell.length_a   1.000
_cell.length_b   1.000
_cell.length_c   1.000
_cell.angle_alpha   90.00
_cell.angle_beta   90.00
_cell.angle_gamma   90.00
#
_symmetry.space_group_name_H-M   'P 1'
#
loop_
_entity.id
_entity.type
_entity.pdbx_description
1 polymer ?
#
loop_
_entity_poly.entity_id
_entity_poly.type
_entity_poly.pdbx_seq_one_letter_code
_entity_poly.pdbx_strand_id
1 'polypeptide(L)'
;MLLKLPCVSVAVVFLGACTNGQAPGSETAAPSEPPRRTNILFILADDLGYSDLGAFGSEIPTPNLDALARSGMLLTDFYAGMTCSPTRAMLMSGTDHHVAGMGVQGRPGREDQRGQPRTIDQAGVANAAGSDATDIG
;
A
#
# COMPACT_ATOMS: atom_id res chain seq x y z
N MET A 1 46.82 -0.08 30.82
CA MET A 1 46.13 0.13 32.11
C MET A 1 45.26 1.38 32.00
N LEU A 2 44.03 1.22 31.52
CA LEU A 2 42.98 2.24 31.61
C LEU A 2 41.90 1.64 32.51
N LEU A 3 41.76 2.16 33.72
CA LEU A 3 40.56 1.96 34.51
C LEU A 3 40.41 3.11 35.51
N LYS A 4 39.35 3.91 35.35
CA LYS A 4 38.27 4.09 36.32
C LYS A 4 37.32 5.24 35.92
N LEU A 5 36.10 4.84 35.53
CA LEU A 5 34.81 5.52 35.73
C LEU A 5 34.51 5.69 37.26
N PRO A 6 33.39 6.29 37.74
CA PRO A 6 32.35 7.19 37.17
C PRO A 6 31.93 8.33 38.17
N CYS A 7 30.70 8.86 38.05
CA CYS A 7 29.96 9.71 39.02
C CYS A 7 30.31 11.22 38.91
N VAL A 8 29.44 12.22 38.74
CA VAL A 8 28.10 12.54 39.26
C VAL A 8 27.53 13.68 38.37
N SER A 9 26.39 13.48 37.70
CA SER A 9 25.10 14.15 37.89
C SER A 9 24.96 15.67 37.65
N VAL A 10 23.81 15.98 37.02
CA VAL A 10 23.00 17.20 37.07
C VAL A 10 23.40 18.37 36.17
N ALA A 11 22.66 18.53 35.07
CA ALA A 11 22.25 19.85 34.59
C ALA A 11 20.93 19.74 33.81
N VAL A 12 19.81 19.81 34.54
CA VAL A 12 18.53 20.27 33.97
C VAL A 12 18.15 21.52 34.74
N VAL A 13 18.25 22.68 34.09
CA VAL A 13 17.46 23.86 34.43
C VAL A 13 17.05 24.52 33.11
N PHE A 14 15.79 24.30 32.74
CA PHE A 14 15.03 25.17 31.85
C PHE A 14 14.80 26.52 32.55
N LEU A 15 15.01 27.64 31.86
CA LEU A 15 14.13 28.82 31.91
C LEU A 15 14.60 29.90 30.92
N GLY A 16 13.67 30.47 30.14
CA GLY A 16 13.93 31.70 29.38
C GLY A 16 13.01 31.93 28.18
N ALA A 17 11.71 32.11 28.41
CA ALA A 17 10.77 32.63 27.42
C ALA A 17 10.65 34.16 27.51
N CYS A 18 10.27 34.76 26.37
CA CYS A 18 9.83 36.15 26.12
C CYS A 18 10.95 37.20 25.95
N THR A 19 11.18 37.68 24.71
CA THR A 19 10.54 38.90 24.13
C THR A 19 11.09 39.22 22.74
N ASN A 20 10.20 39.77 21.91
CA ASN A 20 10.34 40.47 20.61
C ASN A 20 9.52 39.71 19.54
N GLY A 21 8.28 40.10 19.23
CA GLY A 21 7.84 41.47 18.96
C GLY A 21 8.17 41.88 17.52
N GLN A 22 7.91 41.01 16.55
CA GLN A 22 7.97 41.35 15.12
C GLN A 22 6.55 41.21 14.54
N ALA A 23 5.98 42.32 14.11
CA ALA A 23 4.73 42.37 13.39
C ALA A 23 4.86 41.55 12.09
N PRO A 24 3.89 40.68 11.73
CA PRO A 24 3.92 40.04 10.43
C PRO A 24 3.63 41.10 9.37
N GLY A 25 4.66 41.43 8.59
CA GLY A 25 4.49 42.10 7.32
C GLY A 25 3.52 41.28 6.48
N SER A 26 2.59 41.97 5.84
CA SER A 26 1.66 41.45 4.85
C SER A 26 2.42 40.68 3.77
N GLU A 27 2.58 39.37 3.97
CA GLU A 27 3.00 38.45 2.94
C GLU A 27 1.81 38.33 1.99
N THR A 28 1.88 39.06 0.87
CA THR A 28 0.95 38.90 -0.24
C THR A 28 1.00 37.44 -0.65
N ALA A 29 0.00 36.67 -0.20
CA ALA A 29 -0.18 35.29 -0.58
C ALA A 29 -0.30 35.24 -2.11
N ALA A 30 0.78 34.79 -2.76
CA ALA A 30 0.73 34.43 -4.17
C ALA A 30 -0.40 33.41 -4.35
N PRO A 31 -1.17 33.48 -5.46
CA PRO A 31 -2.25 32.53 -5.68
C PRO A 31 -1.64 31.12 -5.70
N SER A 32 -2.00 30.32 -4.71
CA SER A 32 -1.63 28.91 -4.67
C SER A 32 -2.25 28.24 -5.88
N GLU A 33 -1.41 27.80 -6.83
CA GLU A 33 -1.86 26.93 -7.92
C GLU A 33 -2.67 25.78 -7.28
N PRO A 34 -3.87 25.47 -7.78
CA PRO A 34 -4.68 24.40 -7.19
C PRO A 34 -3.80 23.15 -7.10
N PRO A 35 -3.80 22.45 -5.94
CA PRO A 35 -2.90 21.34 -5.71
C PRO A 35 -3.04 20.35 -6.86
N ARG A 36 -1.95 20.16 -7.61
CA ARG A 36 -1.90 19.26 -8.76
C ARG A 36 -2.29 17.86 -8.27
N ARG A 37 -3.39 17.32 -8.79
CA ARG A 37 -3.86 16.00 -8.41
C ARG A 37 -2.83 14.96 -8.85
N THR A 38 -2.35 14.16 -7.91
CA THR A 38 -1.49 13.00 -8.21
C THR A 38 -2.35 11.92 -8.86
N ASN A 39 -1.95 11.47 -10.03
CA ASN A 39 -2.56 10.30 -10.67
C ASN A 39 -1.98 9.03 -10.05
N ILE A 40 -2.84 8.08 -9.71
CA ILE A 40 -2.44 6.78 -9.18
C ILE A 40 -2.75 5.74 -10.24
N LEU A 41 -1.72 5.01 -10.70
CA LEU A 41 -1.84 3.90 -11.63
C LEU A 41 -1.43 2.62 -10.91
N PHE A 42 -2.34 1.63 -10.86
CA PHE A 42 -2.06 0.31 -10.32
C PHE A 42 -1.92 -0.69 -11.46
N ILE A 43 -0.77 -1.35 -11.56
CA ILE A 43 -0.51 -2.40 -12.56
C ILE A 43 -0.48 -3.74 -11.83
N LEU A 44 -1.48 -4.58 -12.09
CA LEU A 44 -1.57 -5.93 -11.53
C LEU A 44 -1.25 -6.95 -12.63
N ALA A 45 -0.17 -7.71 -12.46
CA ALA A 45 0.14 -8.83 -13.35
C ALA A 45 -0.59 -10.11 -12.87
N ASP A 46 -1.06 -10.93 -13.81
CA ASP A 46 -1.68 -12.23 -13.51
C ASP A 46 -0.63 -13.35 -13.59
N ASP A 47 -0.64 -14.25 -12.61
CA ASP A 47 0.27 -15.41 -12.49
C ASP A 47 1.78 -15.11 -12.62
N LEU A 48 2.22 -13.88 -12.31
CA LEU A 48 3.64 -13.50 -12.30
C LEU A 48 4.32 -13.98 -11.01
N GLY A 49 5.33 -14.84 -11.14
CA GLY A 49 6.12 -15.37 -10.04
C GLY A 49 7.20 -14.42 -9.53
N TYR A 50 7.66 -14.66 -8.30
CA TYR A 50 8.72 -13.86 -7.65
C TYR A 50 10.03 -13.87 -8.45
N SER A 51 10.36 -14.99 -9.11
CA SER A 51 11.58 -15.17 -9.90
C SER A 51 11.46 -14.77 -11.37
N ASP A 52 10.36 -14.12 -11.79
CA ASP A 52 10.10 -13.84 -13.20
C ASP A 52 10.59 -12.45 -13.65
N LEU A 53 10.97 -11.58 -12.71
CA LEU A 53 11.51 -10.26 -13.00
C LEU A 53 13.04 -10.24 -12.89
N GLY A 54 13.69 -9.57 -13.84
CA GLY A 54 15.14 -9.34 -13.81
C GLY A 54 15.61 -8.66 -12.51
N ALA A 55 14.80 -7.75 -11.96
CA ALA A 55 15.03 -7.12 -10.65
C ALA A 55 15.14 -8.10 -9.47
N PHE A 56 14.55 -9.29 -9.57
CA PHE A 56 14.64 -10.37 -8.57
C PHE A 56 15.61 -11.49 -8.97
N GLY A 57 16.34 -11.34 -10.08
CA GLY A 57 17.33 -12.30 -10.56
C GLY A 57 16.82 -13.28 -11.62
N SER A 58 15.72 -12.96 -12.32
CA SER A 58 15.24 -13.77 -13.44
C SER A 58 16.18 -13.79 -14.64
N GLU A 59 16.09 -14.86 -15.44
CA GLU A 59 16.68 -14.94 -16.79
C GLU A 59 15.81 -14.28 -17.87
N ILE A 60 14.54 -13.98 -17.55
CA ILE A 60 13.60 -13.34 -18.49
C ILE A 60 13.94 -11.84 -18.60
N PRO A 61 14.19 -11.30 -19.80
CA PRO A 61 14.51 -9.89 -19.96
C PRO A 61 13.26 -9.01 -19.76
N THR A 62 13.19 -8.28 -18.65
CA THR A 62 12.10 -7.35 -18.30
C THR A 62 12.56 -5.89 -18.20
N PRO A 63 13.11 -5.29 -19.28
CA PRO A 63 13.85 -4.02 -19.20
C PRO A 63 13.03 -2.84 -18.67
N ASN A 64 11.74 -2.76 -18.97
CA ASN A 64 10.86 -1.68 -18.51
C ASN A 64 10.53 -1.81 -17.01
N LEU A 65 10.25 -3.02 -16.53
CA LEU A 65 9.96 -3.27 -15.12
C LEU A 65 11.23 -3.12 -14.27
N ASP A 66 12.39 -3.55 -14.80
CA ASP A 66 13.67 -3.36 -14.13
C ASP A 66 14.05 -1.87 -14.03
N ALA A 67 13.73 -1.08 -15.07
CA ALA A 67 13.92 0.37 -15.02
C ALA A 67 13.00 1.03 -13.98
N LEU A 68 11.74 0.55 -13.86
CA LEU A 68 10.82 1.02 -12.84
C LEU A 68 11.31 0.67 -11.43
N ALA A 69 11.78 -0.57 -11.23
CA ALA A 69 12.35 -1.01 -9.95
C ALA A 69 13.59 -0.20 -9.54
N ARG A 70 14.47 0.14 -10.50
CA ARG A 70 15.68 0.96 -10.24
C ARG A 70 15.39 2.43 -9.96
N SER A 71 14.34 2.98 -10.56
CA SER A 71 13.96 4.40 -10.40
C SER A 71 12.99 4.64 -9.24
N GLY A 72 12.35 3.57 -8.74
CA GLY A 72 11.38 3.61 -7.66
C GLY A 72 11.83 2.83 -6.41
N MET A 73 10.87 2.13 -5.82
CA MET A 73 11.07 1.28 -4.65
C MET A 73 10.74 -0.17 -5.01
N LEU A 74 11.63 -1.08 -4.63
CA LEU A 74 11.41 -2.52 -4.77
C LEU A 74 10.90 -3.10 -3.45
N LEU A 75 9.79 -3.83 -3.49
CA LEU A 75 9.22 -4.50 -2.33
C LEU A 75 9.64 -5.98 -2.34
N THR A 76 10.49 -6.39 -1.41
CA THR A 76 10.97 -7.78 -1.30
C THR A 76 10.04 -8.66 -0.46
N ASP A 77 9.31 -8.07 0.49
CA ASP A 77 8.38 -8.74 1.39
C ASP A 77 6.93 -8.31 1.11
N PHE A 78 6.48 -8.51 -0.12
CA PHE A 78 5.11 -8.26 -0.55
C PHE A 78 4.37 -9.58 -0.80
N TYR A 79 3.12 -9.68 -0.32
CA TYR A 79 2.35 -10.91 -0.35
C TYR A 79 1.03 -10.72 -1.11
N ALA A 80 0.67 -11.76 -1.88
CA ALA A 80 -0.64 -11.89 -2.52
C ALA A 80 -1.40 -13.08 -1.92
N GLY A 81 -2.70 -13.14 -2.18
CA GLY A 81 -3.50 -14.33 -1.89
C GLY A 81 -3.08 -15.51 -2.78
N MET A 82 -3.48 -16.71 -2.41
CA MET A 82 -3.12 -17.94 -3.12
C MET A 82 -3.68 -18.04 -4.55
N THR A 83 -4.70 -17.26 -4.89
CA THR A 83 -5.37 -17.28 -6.20
C THR A 83 -5.81 -15.87 -6.60
N CYS A 84 -6.10 -15.69 -7.89
CA CYS A 84 -6.38 -14.39 -8.49
C CYS A 84 -7.56 -13.63 -7.85
N SER A 85 -8.66 -14.33 -7.53
CA SER A 85 -9.88 -13.66 -7.06
C SER A 85 -9.81 -13.19 -5.60
N PRO A 86 -9.30 -13.98 -4.62
CA PRO A 86 -8.99 -13.46 -3.29
C PRO A 86 -8.01 -12.29 -3.31
N THR A 87 -6.97 -12.34 -4.14
CA THR A 87 -6.00 -11.24 -4.27
C THR A 87 -6.68 -9.95 -4.75
N ARG A 88 -7.49 -10.01 -5.81
CA ARG A 88 -8.24 -8.85 -6.29
C ARG A 88 -9.25 -8.33 -5.27
N ALA A 89 -9.94 -9.22 -4.56
CA ALA A 89 -10.89 -8.82 -3.53
C ALA A 89 -10.22 -8.08 -2.36
N MET A 90 -9.05 -8.56 -1.91
CA MET A 90 -8.27 -7.86 -0.88
C MET A 90 -7.76 -6.50 -1.38
N LEU A 91 -7.27 -6.45 -2.63
CA LEU A 91 -6.77 -5.23 -3.24
C LEU A 91 -7.86 -4.15 -3.38
N MET A 92 -9.05 -4.52 -3.87
CA MET A 92 -10.16 -3.58 -4.11
C MET A 92 -10.85 -3.14 -2.82
N SER A 93 -10.99 -4.04 -1.84
CA SER A 93 -11.68 -3.73 -0.58
C SER A 93 -10.76 -3.16 0.50
N GLY A 94 -9.45 -3.41 0.43
CA GLY A 94 -8.51 -3.11 1.52
C GLY A 94 -8.71 -3.97 2.76
N THR A 95 -9.43 -5.09 2.66
CA THR A 95 -9.75 -5.99 3.78
C THR A 95 -9.40 -7.44 3.46
N ASP A 96 -9.43 -8.33 4.46
CA ASP A 96 -9.26 -9.76 4.21
C ASP A 96 -10.35 -10.31 3.27
N HIS A 97 -9.98 -11.26 2.42
CA HIS A 97 -10.87 -11.85 1.44
C HIS A 97 -12.14 -12.47 2.04
N HIS A 98 -12.10 -13.04 3.25
CA HIS A 98 -13.33 -13.51 3.92
C HIS A 98 -14.27 -12.38 4.32
N VAL A 99 -13.73 -11.21 4.66
CA VAL A 99 -14.51 -10.00 4.98
C VAL A 99 -15.07 -9.36 3.71
N ALA A 100 -14.29 -9.38 2.63
CA ALA A 100 -14.75 -9.06 1.29
C ALA A 100 -15.73 -10.11 0.72
N GLY A 101 -16.05 -11.15 1.51
CA GLY A 101 -17.00 -12.23 1.22
C GLY A 101 -16.48 -13.32 0.27
N MET A 102 -15.21 -13.24 -0.15
CA MET A 102 -14.50 -14.26 -0.91
C MET A 102 -14.05 -15.41 -0.01
N GLY A 103 -14.94 -16.37 0.24
CA GLY A 103 -14.66 -17.51 1.12
C GLY A 103 -13.99 -18.71 0.46
N VAL A 104 -14.30 -18.99 -0.81
CA VAL A 104 -13.76 -20.13 -1.57
C VAL A 104 -13.60 -19.78 -3.04
N GLN A 105 -12.47 -20.16 -3.66
CA GLN A 105 -12.22 -20.01 -5.09
C GLN A 105 -12.26 -21.37 -5.77
N GLY A 106 -12.99 -21.50 -6.88
CA GLY A 106 -12.97 -22.69 -7.75
C GLY A 106 -13.72 -23.93 -7.24
N ARG A 107 -14.19 -23.96 -5.99
CA ARG A 107 -15.18 -24.94 -5.52
C ARG A 107 -16.57 -24.31 -5.49
N PRO A 108 -17.63 -25.05 -5.88
CA PRO A 108 -18.99 -24.63 -5.57
C PRO A 108 -19.09 -24.37 -4.08
N GLY A 109 -19.54 -23.17 -3.70
CA GLY A 109 -19.92 -22.88 -2.32
C GLY A 109 -20.88 -23.97 -1.86
N ARG A 110 -20.70 -24.45 -0.63
CA ARG A 110 -21.60 -25.46 -0.09
C ARG A 110 -23.03 -24.90 -0.08
N GLU A 111 -24.02 -25.77 -0.29
CA GLU A 111 -25.45 -25.39 -0.36
C GLU A 111 -25.87 -24.52 0.84
N ASP A 112 -25.38 -24.87 2.04
CA ASP A 112 -25.63 -24.19 3.31
C ASP A 112 -25.05 -22.77 3.37
N GLN A 113 -24.08 -22.44 2.53
CA GLN A 113 -23.38 -21.15 2.51
C GLN A 113 -23.98 -20.15 1.51
N ARG A 114 -24.93 -20.58 0.65
CA ARG A 114 -25.58 -19.68 -0.31
C ARG A 114 -26.45 -18.64 0.39
N GLY A 115 -26.25 -17.38 0.02
CA GLY A 115 -27.00 -16.24 0.58
C GLY A 115 -26.61 -15.88 2.02
N GLN A 116 -25.56 -16.48 2.57
CA GLN A 116 -25.04 -16.05 3.86
C GLN A 116 -24.30 -14.70 3.71
N PRO A 117 -24.45 -13.77 4.67
CA PRO A 117 -23.89 -12.42 4.58
C PRO A 117 -22.35 -12.39 4.53
N ARG A 118 -21.66 -13.52 4.77
CA ARG A 118 -20.20 -13.63 4.76
C ARG A 118 -19.67 -14.49 3.61
N THR A 119 -20.53 -14.88 2.69
CA THR A 119 -20.14 -15.68 1.52
C THR A 119 -20.79 -15.07 0.30
N ILE A 120 -20.04 -14.23 -0.42
CA ILE A 120 -20.36 -14.00 -1.81
C ILE A 120 -19.83 -15.21 -2.56
N ASP A 121 -20.75 -15.93 -3.19
CA ASP A 121 -20.37 -16.86 -4.23
C ASP A 121 -19.66 -16.08 -5.35
N GLN A 122 -18.99 -16.78 -6.25
CA GLN A 122 -18.26 -16.14 -7.34
C GLN A 122 -19.16 -15.21 -8.20
N ALA A 123 -20.48 -15.40 -8.15
CA ALA A 123 -21.47 -14.51 -8.76
C ALA A 123 -21.70 -13.20 -7.98
N GLY A 124 -21.64 -13.21 -6.64
CA GLY A 124 -21.76 -12.02 -5.81
C GLY A 124 -20.55 -11.07 -5.89
N VAL A 125 -19.36 -11.59 -6.22
CA VAL A 125 -18.11 -10.83 -6.32
C VAL A 125 -18.11 -9.87 -7.50
N ALA A 126 -18.64 -10.32 -8.64
CA ALA A 126 -18.77 -9.49 -9.83
C ALA A 126 -19.67 -8.26 -9.60
N ASN A 127 -20.64 -8.37 -8.68
CA ASN A 127 -21.56 -7.28 -8.35
C ASN A 127 -21.02 -6.31 -7.28
N ALA A 128 -19.96 -6.69 -6.55
CA ALA A 128 -19.38 -5.89 -5.47
C ALA A 128 -18.22 -4.99 -5.93
N ALA A 129 -17.62 -5.27 -7.09
CA ALA A 129 -16.59 -4.41 -7.69
C ALA A 129 -17.26 -3.15 -8.28
N GLY A 130 -17.17 -2.03 -7.57
CA GLY A 130 -17.76 -0.75 -7.96
C GLY A 130 -17.32 -0.26 -9.34
N SER A 131 -18.23 0.41 -10.03
CA SER A 131 -18.21 0.75 -11.46
C SER A 131 -17.21 1.83 -11.92
N ASP A 132 -16.28 2.29 -11.08
CA ASP A 132 -15.35 3.39 -11.40
C ASP A 132 -13.90 2.95 -11.67
N ALA A 133 -13.61 1.65 -11.58
CA ALA A 133 -12.35 1.11 -12.07
C ALA A 133 -12.49 0.78 -13.56
N THR A 134 -11.82 1.54 -14.44
CA THR A 134 -11.63 1.12 -15.82
C THR A 134 -10.72 -0.10 -15.83
N ASP A 135 -11.33 -1.27 -15.82
CA ASP A 135 -10.66 -2.56 -16.01
C ASP A 135 -10.26 -2.69 -17.47
N ILE A 136 -8.97 -2.48 -17.74
CA ILE A 136 -8.34 -2.77 -19.03
C ILE A 136 -7.78 -4.17 -18.95
N GLY A 137 -8.66 -5.15 -19.16
CA GLY A 137 -8.32 -6.58 -19.30
C GLY A 137 -7.77 -6.91 -20.67
#